data_AF-A0A9N9BU68-F1
#
_entry.id   AF-A0A9N9BU68-F1
#
_cell.length_a   1.000
_cell.length_b   1.000
_cell.length_c   1.000
_cell.angle_alpha   90.00
_cell.angle_beta   90.00
_cell.angle_gamma   90.00
#
_symmetry.space_group_name_H-M   'P 1'
#
loop_
_entity.id
_entity.type
_entity.pdbx_description
1 polymer ?
#
loop_
_entity_poly.entity_id
_entity_poly.type
_entity_poly.pdbx_seq_one_letter_code
_entity_poly.pdbx_strand_id
1 'polypeptide(L)'
;MVLKIEPLVAALAAIQEAYPNSCLILLSPQGKTFTQSDVPRLLNQAPNLQISIGDFITMGGEIPALAITDALVRAIPGAIQPESYQQETFQNSQLDFATYTRPEVFEGLKVPSVLLSGNHKEINE
;
A
#
# COMPACT_ATOMS: atom_id res chain seq x y z
N MET A 1 -14.09 24.95 9.07
CA MET A 1 -13.53 25.88 8.05
C MET A 1 -13.51 25.16 6.71
N VAL A 2 -13.68 25.86 5.60
CA VAL A 2 -13.67 25.28 4.24
C VAL A 2 -12.43 25.82 3.51
N LEU A 3 -11.73 24.96 2.77
CA LEU A 3 -10.58 25.37 1.95
C LEU A 3 -11.04 26.36 0.87
N LYS A 4 -10.28 27.43 0.70
CA LYS A 4 -10.48 28.38 -0.39
C LYS A 4 -10.07 27.73 -1.71
N ILE A 5 -10.82 28.00 -2.78
CA ILE A 5 -10.58 27.40 -4.08
C ILE A 5 -9.35 27.99 -4.77
N GLU A 6 -9.11 29.28 -4.58
CA GLU A 6 -8.03 30.03 -5.23
C GLU A 6 -6.63 29.47 -4.92
N PRO A 7 -6.23 29.25 -3.65
CA PRO A 7 -4.91 28.68 -3.35
C PRO A 7 -4.79 27.22 -3.83
N LEU A 8 -5.88 26.46 -3.81
CA LEU A 8 -5.87 25.07 -4.29
C LEU A 8 -5.62 25.02 -5.80
N VAL A 9 -6.34 25.82 -6.57
CA VAL A 9 -6.17 25.90 -8.03
C VAL A 9 -4.77 26.39 -8.39
N ALA A 10 -4.23 27.39 -7.66
CA ALA A 10 -2.88 27.87 -7.88
C ALA A 10 -1.81 26.78 -7.64
N ALA A 11 -1.96 26.00 -6.56
CA ALA A 11 -1.04 24.89 -6.27
C ALA A 11 -1.11 23.78 -7.33
N LEU A 12 -2.32 23.40 -7.75
CA LEU A 12 -2.51 22.38 -8.79
C LEU A 12 -1.94 22.84 -10.14
N ALA A 13 -2.14 24.10 -10.52
CA ALA A 13 -1.60 24.66 -11.75
C ALA A 13 -0.05 24.62 -11.76
N ALA A 14 0.58 24.99 -10.64
CA ALA A 14 2.04 24.95 -10.51
C ALA A 14 2.59 23.51 -10.61
N ILE A 15 1.90 22.53 -10.02
CA ILE A 15 2.29 21.11 -10.11
C ILE A 15 2.12 20.60 -11.55
N GLN A 16 1.01 20.93 -12.21
CA GLN A 16 0.75 20.50 -13.59
C GLN A 16 1.76 21.11 -14.58
N GLU A 17 2.20 22.35 -14.34
CA GLU A 17 3.24 23.00 -15.13
C GLU A 17 4.60 22.30 -14.95
N ALA A 18 4.99 22.01 -13.71
CA ALA A 18 6.24 21.32 -13.41
C ALA A 18 6.22 19.83 -13.84
N TYR A 19 5.06 19.18 -13.76
CA TYR A 19 4.86 17.76 -14.03
C TYR A 19 3.61 17.55 -14.91
N PRO A 20 3.72 17.76 -16.24
CA PRO A 20 2.56 17.72 -17.16
C PRO A 20 1.84 16.37 -17.25
N ASN A 21 2.54 15.29 -16.86
CA ASN A 21 2.01 13.93 -16.88
C ASN A 21 1.60 13.44 -15.48
N SER A 22 1.52 14.35 -14.50
CA SER A 22 1.09 14.02 -13.14
C SER A 22 -0.39 13.62 -13.10
N CYS A 23 -0.73 12.74 -12.17
CA CYS A 23 -2.10 12.31 -11.89
C CYS A 23 -2.63 13.07 -10.68
N LEU A 24 -3.87 13.57 -10.77
CA LEU A 24 -4.56 14.20 -9.65
C LEU A 24 -5.43 13.17 -8.90
N ILE A 25 -5.19 13.04 -7.59
CA ILE A 25 -5.98 12.20 -6.69
C ILE A 25 -6.52 13.07 -5.55
N LEU A 26 -7.84 13.04 -5.35
CA LEU A 26 -8.50 13.63 -4.20
C LEU A 26 -8.69 12.57 -3.12
N LEU A 27 -8.14 12.81 -1.93
CA LEU A 27 -8.27 11.91 -0.80
C LEU A 27 -9.51 12.29 0.01
N SER A 28 -10.45 11.35 0.11
CA SER A 28 -11.74 11.58 0.75
C SER A 28 -12.37 10.26 1.17
N PRO A 29 -13.03 10.20 2.35
CA PRO A 29 -13.75 8.99 2.78
C PRO A 29 -14.92 8.61 1.86
N GLN A 30 -15.37 9.50 0.98
CA GLN A 30 -16.42 9.22 -0.03
C GLN A 30 -15.85 8.60 -1.32
N GLY A 31 -14.52 8.47 -1.43
CA GLY A 31 -13.86 7.89 -2.59
C GLY A 31 -13.95 6.37 -2.63
N LYS A 32 -13.51 5.78 -3.74
CA LYS A 32 -13.31 4.33 -3.85
C LYS A 32 -12.23 3.91 -2.84
N THR A 33 -12.49 2.86 -2.06
CA THR A 33 -11.48 2.27 -1.18
C THR A 33 -10.27 1.78 -1.99
N PHE A 34 -9.08 2.24 -1.61
CA PHE A 34 -7.80 1.83 -2.17
C PHE A 34 -7.49 0.38 -1.82
N THR A 35 -7.13 -0.42 -2.82
CA THR A 35 -6.73 -1.82 -2.65
C THR A 35 -5.46 -2.14 -3.41
N GLN A 36 -4.79 -3.26 -3.11
CA GLN A 36 -3.54 -3.65 -3.80
C GLN A 36 -3.71 -3.74 -5.33
N SER A 37 -4.89 -4.13 -5.83
CA SER A 37 -5.21 -4.17 -7.27
C SER A 37 -5.24 -2.80 -7.95
N ASP A 38 -5.29 -1.69 -7.19
CA ASP A 38 -5.20 -0.33 -7.73
C ASP A 38 -3.76 0.09 -8.01
N VAL A 39 -2.76 -0.54 -7.39
CA VAL A 39 -1.35 -0.15 -7.51
C VAL A 39 -0.88 -0.12 -8.97
N PRO A 40 -1.05 -1.19 -9.78
CA PRO A 40 -0.64 -1.16 -11.18
C PRO A 40 -1.40 -0.10 -12.00
N ARG A 41 -2.68 0.13 -11.66
CA ARG A 41 -3.53 1.10 -12.36
C ARG A 41 -3.09 2.53 -12.08
N LEU A 42 -2.70 2.85 -10.84
CA LEU A 42 -2.22 4.18 -10.47
C LEU A 42 -0.81 4.47 -11.00
N LEU A 43 0.06 3.45 -11.10
CA LEU A 43 1.40 3.60 -11.69
C LEU A 43 1.36 3.85 -13.20
N ASN A 44 0.42 3.24 -13.92
CA ASN A 44 0.31 3.34 -15.38
C ASN A 44 -0.55 4.52 -15.88
N GLN A 45 -0.88 5.46 -15.01
CA GLN A 45 -1.80 6.59 -15.20
C GLN A 45 -3.28 6.20 -15.23
N ALA A 46 -4.03 6.75 -14.28
CA ALA A 46 -5.49 6.77 -14.30
C ALA A 46 -5.99 8.20 -14.06
N PRO A 47 -7.06 8.64 -14.73
CA PRO A 47 -7.55 10.01 -14.60
C PRO A 47 -8.24 10.24 -13.25
N ASN A 48 -8.05 11.44 -12.68
CA ASN A 48 -8.84 12.11 -11.63
C ASN A 48 -9.69 11.19 -10.75
N LEU A 49 -9.13 10.74 -9.63
CA LEU A 49 -9.79 9.79 -8.73
C LEU A 49 -10.09 10.43 -7.38
N GLN A 50 -11.23 10.05 -6.82
CA GLN A 50 -11.49 10.20 -5.41
C GLN A 50 -11.20 8.87 -4.72
N ILE A 51 -10.25 8.86 -3.79
CA ILE A 51 -9.78 7.64 -3.11
C ILE A 51 -9.97 7.75 -1.60
N SER A 52 -10.49 6.69 -1.00
CA SER A 52 -10.55 6.47 0.45
C SER A 52 -9.51 5.40 0.83
N ILE A 53 -8.95 5.48 2.05
CA ILE A 53 -8.11 4.40 2.60
C ILE A 53 -8.88 3.47 3.54
N GLY A 54 -10.19 3.69 3.73
CA GLY A 54 -11.05 2.82 4.51
C GLY A 54 -12.24 3.55 5.15
N ASP A 55 -13.07 2.78 5.86
CA ASP A 55 -14.31 3.25 6.49
C ASP A 55 -14.05 3.90 7.86
N PHE A 56 -13.23 4.95 7.87
CA PHE A 56 -12.90 5.74 9.06
C PHE A 56 -12.52 7.17 8.67
N ILE A 57 -12.41 8.05 9.68
CA ILE A 57 -12.12 9.47 9.49
C ILE A 57 -10.73 9.80 10.03
N THR A 58 -9.94 10.50 9.23
CA THR A 58 -8.67 11.12 9.62
C THR A 58 -8.84 12.64 9.77
N MET A 59 -7.91 13.31 10.47
CA MET A 59 -7.94 14.77 10.61
C MET A 59 -7.76 15.51 9.27
N GLY A 60 -7.11 14.87 8.31
CA GLY A 60 -6.79 15.41 6.98
C GLY A 60 -6.30 14.31 6.03
N GLY A 61 -5.89 14.72 4.83
CA GLY A 61 -5.48 13.83 3.75
C GLY A 61 -4.03 13.35 3.83
N GLU A 62 -3.25 13.81 4.81
CA GLU A 62 -1.81 13.57 4.90
C GLU A 62 -1.47 12.10 5.18
N ILE A 63 -2.14 11.46 6.15
CA ILE A 63 -1.95 10.03 6.43
C ILE A 63 -2.40 9.17 5.24
N PRO A 64 -3.61 9.40 4.65
CA PRO A 64 -3.99 8.73 3.41
C PRO A 64 -2.98 8.89 2.27
N ALA A 65 -2.41 10.08 2.09
CA ALA A 65 -1.42 10.33 1.05
C ALA A 65 -0.14 9.52 1.28
N LEU A 66 0.36 9.49 2.52
CA LEU A 66 1.55 8.71 2.89
C LEU A 66 1.32 7.21 2.72
N ALA A 67 0.17 6.69 3.15
CA ALA A 67 -0.17 5.27 3.03
C ALA A 67 -0.22 4.81 1.57
N ILE A 68 -0.87 5.59 0.69
CA ILE A 68 -0.92 5.29 -0.75
C ILE A 68 0.48 5.43 -1.36
N THR A 69 1.23 6.47 -1.00
CA THR A 69 2.60 6.68 -1.50
C THR A 69 3.50 5.49 -1.16
N ASP A 70 3.44 4.99 0.08
CA ASP A 70 4.22 3.82 0.52
C ASP A 70 3.89 2.59 -0.33
N ALA A 71 2.60 2.29 -0.52
CA ALA A 71 2.15 1.16 -1.33
C ALA A 71 2.61 1.27 -2.80
N LEU A 72 2.55 2.47 -3.39
CA LEU A 72 2.99 2.71 -4.78
C LEU A 72 4.51 2.62 -4.92
N VAL A 73 5.27 3.21 -4.00
CA VAL A 73 6.75 3.21 -4.04
C VAL A 73 7.28 1.79 -3.90
N ARG A 74 6.69 0.95 -3.04
CA ARG A 74 7.07 -0.47 -2.91
C ARG A 74 6.98 -1.26 -4.21
N ALA A 75 6.06 -0.90 -5.10
CA ALA A 75 5.89 -1.56 -6.39
C ALA A 75 6.87 -1.07 -7.47
N ILE A 76 7.66 -0.01 -7.20
CA ILE A 76 8.68 0.48 -8.13
C ILE A 76 9.87 -0.50 -8.13
N PRO A 77 10.35 -0.95 -9.32
CA PRO A 77 11.50 -1.84 -9.40
C PRO A 77 12.72 -1.26 -8.68
N GLY A 78 13.29 -2.06 -7.77
CA GLY A 78 14.47 -1.70 -6.97
C GLY A 78 14.17 -1.03 -5.62
N ALA A 79 12.91 -0.72 -5.30
CA ALA A 79 12.53 -0.23 -3.97
C ALA A 79 12.63 -1.32 -2.90
N ILE A 80 12.22 -2.55 -3.24
CA ILE A 80 12.29 -3.75 -2.40
C ILE A 80 12.76 -4.96 -3.24
N GLN A 81 13.06 -6.08 -2.57
CA GLN A 81 13.36 -7.34 -3.25
C GLN A 81 12.14 -7.82 -4.05
N PRO A 82 12.30 -8.24 -5.32
CA PRO A 82 11.18 -8.68 -6.17
C PRO A 82 10.35 -9.81 -5.54
N GLU A 83 11.00 -10.74 -4.85
CA GLU A 83 10.36 -11.89 -4.21
C GLU A 83 9.39 -11.45 -3.11
N SER A 84 9.74 -10.41 -2.35
CA SER A 84 8.90 -9.85 -1.30
C SER A 84 7.63 -9.19 -1.86
N TYR A 85 7.70 -8.60 -3.06
CA TYR A 85 6.52 -8.03 -3.71
C TYR A 85 5.60 -9.09 -4.32
N GLN A 86 6.17 -10.23 -4.74
CA GLN A 86 5.42 -11.33 -5.35
C GLN A 86 4.71 -12.21 -4.31
N GLN A 87 5.31 -12.35 -3.13
CA GLN A 87 4.80 -13.17 -2.02
C GLN A 87 4.35 -12.27 -0.88
N GLU A 88 3.28 -11.52 -1.10
CA GLU A 88 2.64 -10.71 -0.07
C GLU A 88 1.12 -10.91 -0.06
N THR A 89 0.52 -10.51 1.06
CA THR A 89 -0.93 -10.49 1.24
C THR A 89 -1.58 -9.70 0.09
N PHE A 90 -2.71 -10.22 -0.42
CA PHE A 90 -3.54 -9.64 -1.49
C PHE A 90 -3.01 -9.73 -2.93
N GLN A 91 -1.76 -10.12 -3.21
CA GLN A 91 -1.31 -10.33 -4.61
C GLN A 91 -2.09 -11.42 -5.33
N ASN A 92 -2.36 -12.53 -4.63
CA ASN A 92 -3.16 -13.65 -5.14
C ASN A 92 -4.54 -13.74 -4.46
N SER A 93 -5.04 -12.61 -3.92
CA SER A 93 -6.24 -12.58 -3.06
C SER A 93 -6.17 -13.51 -1.83
N GLN A 94 -4.95 -13.88 -1.42
CA GLN A 94 -4.68 -14.70 -0.24
C GLN A 94 -4.03 -13.85 0.84
N LEU A 95 -4.22 -14.28 2.08
CA LEU A 95 -3.44 -13.74 3.20
C LEU A 95 -2.10 -14.48 3.27
N ASP A 96 -1.07 -13.76 3.69
CA ASP A 96 0.25 -14.37 3.92
C ASP A 96 0.23 -15.31 5.14
N PHE A 97 1.22 -16.20 5.22
CA PHE A 97 1.32 -17.18 6.28
C PHE A 97 1.84 -16.59 7.59
N ALA A 98 1.54 -17.27 8.69
CA ALA A 98 2.11 -16.93 9.99
C ALA A 98 3.64 -17.08 9.94
N THR A 99 4.35 -16.02 10.31
CA THR A 99 5.82 -15.99 10.34
C THR A 99 6.33 -16.10 11.77
N TYR A 100 7.39 -16.87 11.97
CA TYR A 100 8.01 -17.11 13.26
C TYR A 100 9.48 -16.71 13.23
N THR A 101 10.01 -16.33 14.39
CA THR A 101 11.43 -16.04 14.57
C THR A 101 11.90 -16.56 15.92
N ARG A 102 13.21 -16.47 16.19
CA ARG A 102 13.79 -16.92 17.46
C ARG A 102 13.26 -16.09 18.63
N PRO A 103 13.11 -16.68 19.83
CA PRO A 103 13.45 -18.07 20.20
C PRO A 103 12.37 -19.10 19.82
N GLU A 104 12.72 -20.40 19.83
CA GLU A 104 11.79 -21.49 19.47
C GLU A 104 10.58 -21.63 20.40
N VAL A 105 10.72 -21.23 21.66
CA VAL A 105 9.64 -21.21 22.66
C VAL A 105 9.61 -19.83 23.31
N PHE A 106 8.49 -19.14 23.19
CA PHE A 106 8.25 -17.84 23.81
C PHE A 106 6.94 -17.90 24.59
N GLU A 107 6.98 -17.59 25.89
CA GLU A 107 5.80 -17.65 26.79
C GLU A 107 5.05 -19.00 26.76
N GLY A 108 5.78 -20.10 26.55
CA GLY A 108 5.20 -21.44 26.45
C GLY A 108 4.58 -21.78 25.09
N LEU A 109 4.54 -20.83 24.15
CA LEU A 109 4.15 -21.08 22.76
C LEU A 109 5.37 -21.53 21.95
N LYS A 110 5.25 -22.68 21.29
CA LYS A 110 6.33 -23.29 20.50
C LYS A 110 6.13 -23.04 19.01
N VAL A 111 7.21 -22.70 18.31
CA VAL A 111 7.23 -22.64 16.84
C VAL A 111 6.82 -24.01 16.27
N PRO A 112 5.92 -24.09 15.25
CA PRO A 112 5.55 -25.34 14.62
C PRO A 112 6.77 -26.17 14.20
N SER A 113 6.76 -27.46 14.54
CA SER A 113 7.94 -28.32 14.32
C SER A 113 8.36 -28.42 12.85
N VAL A 114 7.40 -28.30 11.91
CA VAL A 114 7.68 -28.27 10.47
C VAL A 114 8.58 -27.09 10.08
N LEU A 115 8.45 -25.93 10.74
CA LEU A 115 9.30 -24.75 10.48
C LEU A 115 10.70 -24.88 11.09
N LEU A 116 10.92 -25.88 11.97
CA LEU A 116 12.21 -26.19 12.58
C LEU A 116 12.92 -27.35 11.88
N SER A 117 12.27 -28.04 10.94
CA SER A 117 12.80 -29.26 10.33
C SER A 117 13.88 -29.00 9.27
N GLY A 118 13.93 -27.77 8.71
CA GLY A 118 14.73 -27.44 7.55
C GLY A 118 14.24 -28.10 6.24
N ASN A 119 13.10 -28.79 6.26
CA ASN A 119 12.52 -29.43 5.09
C ASN A 119 11.73 -28.41 4.26
N HIS A 120 12.39 -27.80 3.28
CA HIS A 120 11.78 -26.80 2.38
C HIS A 120 10.51 -27.28 1.67
N LYS A 121 10.36 -28.59 1.40
CA LYS A 121 9.16 -29.10 0.75
C LYS A 121 7.97 -29.07 1.71
N GLU A 122 8.14 -29.59 2.92
CA GLU A 122 7.08 -29.61 3.94
C GLU A 122 6.71 -28.20 4.44
N ILE A 123 7.65 -27.26 4.41
CA ILE A 123 7.40 -25.86 4.79
C ILE A 123 6.52 -25.14 3.75
N ASN A 124 6.59 -25.56 2.49
CA ASN A 124 5.89 -24.92 1.37
C ASN A 124 4.60 -25.66 0.95
N GLU A 125 4.26 -26.78 1.60
CA GLU A 125 3.00 -27.54 1.39
C GLU A 125 1.82 -26.91 2.15
#